data_AF-A0A255YJA9-F1
#
_entry.id   AF-A0A255YJA9-F1
#
_cell.length_a   1.000
_cell.length_b   1.000
_cell.length_c   1.000
_cell.angle_alpha   90.00
_cell.angle_beta   90.00
_cell.angle_gamma   90.00
#
_symmetry.space_group_name_H-M   'P 1'
#
loop_
_entity.id
_entity.type
_entity.pdbx_description
1 polymer ?
#
loop_
_entity_poly.entity_id
_entity_poly.type
_entity_poly.pdbx_seq_one_letter_code
_entity_poly.pdbx_strand_id
1 'polypeptide(L)'
;MAEIAACRAGQILAGPQLCCPQSAAAGGQGVPGCVSDGAAIGPGAGCADRAGWRIECHGQAQGCLPGARRVGQRVWRQADRHAEGRCRPPAHQGQVPGLTPAPAFTLPDAAALTAHALGRPVRPDERLAIAVSGGPDSLALLTLAAAAFPGRITALTVDHGLRAAAAAEAAGVAAQCAARGLPQVILHRDGPPIRANVQAAARAARYALMADWCRAHGHGLLLTAHHADDQAETLLMRLNRSSGGDGLAGIRARRDLGGVLLVRPLLALRRAELGAITAAAGWQSVDDPANHDPRHDRTAVRALLAATPALDAAALAAAAAHLAAEAEALAWAADLAWRSRVEAAGPALILDVAGLPAALVQRLLARAVSQSGGAPARGSAVARLAARLGAGQAGTLAGVRCRVLPGQGVRWQVIAAPAHRVPQKKP
;
A
#
# COMPACT_ATOMS: atom_id res chain seq x y z
N MET A 1 51.82 35.24 12.57
CA MET A 1 51.13 35.34 13.86
C MET A 1 49.97 34.34 13.84
N ALA A 2 50.26 33.07 13.56
CA ALA A 2 50.71 32.02 14.51
C ALA A 2 49.53 31.52 15.36
N GLU A 3 49.19 30.24 15.49
CA GLU A 3 49.63 28.91 15.02
C GLU A 3 48.55 27.97 15.62
N ILE A 4 48.14 26.82 15.05
CA ILE A 4 48.73 25.48 15.17
C ILE A 4 47.84 24.58 14.26
N ALA A 5 48.33 24.07 13.13
CA ALA A 5 48.84 22.70 12.89
C ALA A 5 47.77 21.58 13.04
N ALA A 6 47.28 21.01 11.94
CA ALA A 6 47.83 19.83 11.24
C ALA A 6 47.51 18.49 11.91
N CYS A 7 46.69 17.65 11.26
CA CYS A 7 47.04 16.23 11.10
C CYS A 7 46.34 15.60 9.89
N ARG A 8 47.08 14.71 9.24
CA ARG A 8 46.92 14.17 7.88
C ARG A 8 45.94 12.99 7.80
N ALA A 9 45.59 12.70 6.54
CA ALA A 9 45.27 11.40 5.97
C ALA A 9 45.68 10.16 6.78
N GLY A 10 44.72 9.26 7.01
CA GLY A 10 44.91 7.82 7.16
C GLY A 10 43.89 7.13 6.25
N GLN A 11 44.30 6.55 5.12
CA GLN A 11 44.75 5.16 5.01
C GLN A 11 43.81 4.19 5.74
N ILE A 12 42.86 3.65 4.98
CA ILE A 12 42.16 2.40 5.29
C ILE A 12 43.19 1.30 5.08
N LEU A 13 43.76 0.79 6.17
CA LEU A 13 44.56 -0.43 6.19
C LEU A 13 43.88 -1.49 7.06
N ALA A 14 43.78 -2.66 6.45
CA ALA A 14 43.86 -4.00 7.02
C ALA A 14 42.81 -4.41 8.06
N GLY A 15 41.89 -5.29 7.60
CA GLY A 15 41.20 -6.23 8.46
C GLY A 15 42.15 -7.32 9.00
N PRO A 16 41.72 -8.10 10.00
CA PRO A 16 42.49 -9.24 10.47
C PRO A 16 42.26 -10.46 9.56
N GLN A 17 43.28 -10.77 8.75
CA GLN A 17 43.55 -12.14 8.32
C GLN A 17 44.30 -12.85 9.45
N LEU A 18 43.80 -14.01 9.88
CA LEU A 18 44.63 -15.04 10.48
C LEU A 18 44.35 -16.37 9.78
N CYS A 19 45.40 -16.81 9.09
CA CYS A 19 45.83 -18.18 8.82
C CYS A 19 44.91 -19.10 7.98
N CYS A 20 45.22 -19.09 6.69
CA CYS A 20 45.17 -20.27 5.84
C CYS A 20 46.40 -21.17 6.11
N PRO A 21 46.27 -22.51 6.04
CA PRO A 21 47.34 -23.36 5.54
C PRO A 21 47.06 -23.73 4.08
N GLN A 22 48.06 -23.46 3.23
CA GLN A 22 48.12 -23.87 1.84
C GLN A 22 48.42 -25.37 1.69
N SER A 23 47.85 -25.97 0.64
CA SER A 23 48.45 -26.96 -0.30
C SER A 23 47.30 -27.81 -0.88
N ALA A 24 47.28 -28.31 -2.11
CA ALA A 24 47.98 -28.04 -3.35
C ALA A 24 47.18 -28.82 -4.44
N ALA A 25 47.15 -28.26 -5.65
CA ALA A 25 47.15 -28.91 -6.99
C ALA A 25 46.33 -30.19 -7.34
N ALA A 26 45.93 -30.20 -8.62
CA ALA A 26 45.45 -31.32 -9.47
C ALA A 26 43.99 -31.76 -9.25
N GLY A 27 43.13 -31.98 -10.25
CA GLY A 27 43.34 -32.49 -11.61
C GLY A 27 42.81 -33.93 -11.68
N GLY A 28 41.79 -34.21 -12.51
CA GLY A 28 41.24 -35.56 -12.78
C GLY A 28 39.76 -35.70 -12.40
N GLN A 29 38.82 -35.83 -13.35
CA GLN A 29 38.38 -37.07 -14.03
C GLN A 29 37.69 -38.10 -13.12
N GLY A 30 36.46 -38.51 -13.48
CA GLY A 30 35.94 -39.88 -13.25
C GLY A 30 34.89 -40.11 -12.15
N VAL A 31 33.61 -40.09 -12.54
CA VAL A 31 32.50 -41.09 -12.37
C VAL A 31 32.79 -42.37 -11.53
N PRO A 32 31.80 -43.18 -11.04
CA PRO A 32 30.54 -43.00 -10.28
C PRO A 32 30.51 -43.84 -8.96
N GLY A 33 29.42 -43.82 -8.19
CA GLY A 33 29.15 -44.90 -7.23
C GLY A 33 28.01 -44.67 -6.25
N CYS A 34 26.76 -44.92 -6.67
CA CYS A 34 25.62 -45.13 -5.79
C CYS A 34 25.23 -46.61 -5.80
N VAL A 35 25.53 -47.32 -4.71
CA VAL A 35 24.87 -48.53 -4.19
C VAL A 35 25.27 -48.52 -2.69
N SER A 36 24.45 -48.77 -1.67
CA SER A 36 23.38 -49.75 -1.51
C SER A 36 22.58 -49.46 -0.23
N ASP A 37 21.28 -49.78 -0.29
CA ASP A 37 20.46 -50.45 0.73
C ASP A 37 20.29 -49.88 2.15
N GLY A 38 19.08 -49.33 2.36
CA GLY A 38 18.00 -50.07 3.02
C GLY A 38 18.12 -50.40 4.52
N ALA A 39 17.36 -49.68 5.35
CA ALA A 39 16.63 -50.26 6.47
C ALA A 39 15.51 -49.33 6.96
N ALA A 40 14.30 -49.86 7.02
CA ALA A 40 13.07 -49.22 7.49
C ALA A 40 12.92 -49.35 9.02
N ILE A 41 12.46 -48.29 9.70
CA ILE A 41 11.69 -48.39 10.96
C ILE A 41 10.66 -47.24 10.99
N GLY A 42 9.41 -47.58 11.32
CA GLY A 42 8.22 -46.72 11.35
C GLY A 42 8.06 -45.83 12.59
N PRO A 43 6.82 -45.40 12.93
CA PRO A 43 6.46 -43.99 13.09
C PRO A 43 6.53 -43.47 14.53
N GLY A 44 6.86 -42.19 14.67
CA GLY A 44 6.79 -41.45 15.94
C GLY A 44 6.37 -40.00 15.69
N ALA A 45 5.20 -39.64 16.19
CA ALA A 45 4.62 -38.30 16.16
C ALA A 45 5.29 -37.38 17.19
N GLY A 46 5.28 -36.06 16.92
CA GLY A 46 5.14 -35.06 17.98
C GLY A 46 6.14 -33.90 18.01
N CYS A 47 5.62 -32.72 17.65
CA CYS A 47 5.87 -31.39 18.22
C CYS A 47 7.27 -30.74 18.17
N ALA A 48 7.34 -29.72 17.30
CA ALA A 48 7.57 -28.31 17.62
C ALA A 48 8.72 -27.95 18.57
N ASP A 49 9.69 -27.20 18.05
CA ASP A 49 10.58 -26.40 18.90
C ASP A 49 10.59 -24.92 18.52
N ARG A 50 10.47 -24.11 19.58
CA ARG A 50 10.33 -22.65 19.62
C ARG A 50 11.71 -22.05 19.90
N ALA A 51 12.12 -21.02 19.16
CA ALA A 51 13.16 -20.09 19.62
C ALA A 51 12.49 -18.92 20.35
N GLY A 52 12.42 -19.01 21.68
CA GLY A 52 11.98 -17.94 22.59
C GLY A 52 13.17 -17.31 23.30
N TRP A 53 13.28 -15.99 23.20
CA TRP A 53 14.29 -15.17 23.87
C TRP A 53 14.04 -15.10 25.39
N ARG A 54 15.10 -15.28 26.19
CA ARG A 54 15.11 -15.09 27.65
C ARG A 54 15.48 -13.63 27.98
N ILE A 55 14.69 -13.00 28.83
CA ILE A 55 15.07 -11.81 29.60
C ILE A 55 15.47 -12.30 30.99
N GLU A 56 16.70 -11.99 31.39
CA GLU A 56 17.19 -12.21 32.75
C GLU A 56 16.68 -11.12 33.69
N CYS A 57 15.99 -11.52 34.75
CA CYS A 57 15.70 -10.67 35.90
C CYS A 57 16.65 -11.05 37.05
N HIS A 58 17.45 -10.10 37.51
CA HIS A 58 18.17 -10.18 38.78
C HIS A 58 17.39 -9.40 39.85
N GLY A 59 17.24 -9.99 41.04
CA GLY A 59 16.76 -9.28 42.23
C GLY A 59 15.91 -10.15 43.15
N GLN A 60 16.59 -10.82 44.08
CA GLN A 60 16.05 -11.73 45.09
C GLN A 60 15.12 -11.05 46.11
N ALA A 61 14.07 -11.76 46.55
CA ALA A 61 13.81 -12.01 47.97
C ALA A 61 12.75 -13.11 48.12
N GLN A 62 13.13 -14.15 48.85
CA GLN A 62 12.36 -15.35 49.18
C GLN A 62 11.31 -15.07 50.25
N GLY A 63 10.21 -15.83 50.24
CA GLY A 63 9.30 -15.89 51.38
C GLY A 63 7.89 -16.36 51.02
N CYS A 64 7.72 -17.67 50.84
CA CYS A 64 6.42 -18.32 50.79
C CYS A 64 5.69 -18.22 52.15
N LEU A 65 4.37 -18.01 52.15
CA LEU A 65 3.37 -18.88 52.79
C LEU A 65 1.93 -18.47 52.33
N PRO A 66 0.94 -19.39 52.36
CA PRO A 66 -0.23 -19.36 51.48
C PRO A 66 -1.55 -18.98 52.18
N GLY A 67 -2.51 -18.54 51.38
CA GLY A 67 -3.94 -18.78 51.64
C GLY A 67 -4.75 -17.58 52.08
N ALA A 68 -5.61 -17.08 51.19
CA ALA A 68 -6.99 -16.69 51.52
C ALA A 68 -7.76 -16.34 50.23
N ARG A 69 -8.81 -17.12 49.93
CA ARG A 69 -9.90 -16.69 49.04
C ARG A 69 -10.85 -15.80 49.85
N ARG A 70 -11.33 -14.70 49.25
CA ARG A 70 -12.72 -14.16 49.22
C ARG A 70 -12.66 -12.65 48.93
N VAL A 71 -13.23 -12.18 47.82
CA VAL A 71 -14.62 -11.71 47.62
C VAL A 71 -14.94 -10.41 48.37
N GLY A 72 -15.39 -9.42 47.61
CA GLY A 72 -16.30 -8.36 48.08
C GLY A 72 -15.62 -6.99 48.17
N GLN A 73 -15.82 -6.09 47.20
CA GLN A 73 -16.92 -5.12 47.13
C GLN A 73 -16.82 -3.96 48.15
N ARG A 74 -16.96 -2.74 47.60
CA ARG A 74 -17.44 -1.47 48.22
C ARG A 74 -16.39 -0.63 48.96
N VAL A 75 -16.43 0.70 48.96
CA VAL A 75 -17.33 1.71 48.36
C VAL A 75 -16.60 3.06 48.46
N TRP A 76 -16.82 3.94 47.49
CA TRP A 76 -16.50 5.35 47.60
C TRP A 76 -17.49 6.06 48.54
N ARG A 77 -17.01 6.62 49.66
CA ARG A 77 -17.59 7.78 50.36
C ARG A 77 -16.42 8.55 50.98
N GLN A 78 -16.11 9.75 50.47
CA GLN A 78 -16.73 11.06 50.70
C GLN A 78 -16.14 11.74 51.94
N ALA A 79 -15.69 12.97 51.69
CA ALA A 79 -14.90 13.86 52.51
C ALA A 79 -15.40 14.08 53.94
N ASP A 80 -14.45 14.33 54.84
CA ASP A 80 -14.65 15.27 55.94
C ASP A 80 -13.46 16.22 56.09
N ARG A 81 -13.81 17.48 56.30
CA ARG A 81 -12.96 18.66 56.49
C ARG A 81 -12.35 18.63 57.87
N HIS A 82 -11.09 19.07 58.03
CA HIS A 82 -10.68 19.91 59.16
C HIS A 82 -9.43 20.71 58.82
N ALA A 83 -9.32 21.84 59.50
CA ALA A 83 -8.63 23.06 59.13
C ALA A 83 -7.16 23.11 59.57
N GLU A 84 -6.45 24.06 58.97
CA GLU A 84 -5.33 24.83 59.54
C GLU A 84 -4.07 24.07 59.93
N GLY A 85 -3.15 23.96 58.96
CA GLY A 85 -1.74 23.72 59.19
C GLY A 85 -0.92 24.24 58.03
N ARG A 86 -0.23 25.37 58.22
CA ARG A 86 0.77 25.89 57.27
C ARG A 86 1.96 24.93 57.23
N CYS A 87 1.93 23.93 56.36
CA CYS A 87 3.13 23.19 55.98
C CYS A 87 3.77 23.89 54.78
N ARG A 88 4.84 24.66 55.05
CA ARG A 88 5.80 25.06 54.01
C ARG A 88 6.37 23.77 53.38
N PRO A 89 6.30 23.56 52.05
CA PRO A 89 7.05 22.48 51.45
C PRO A 89 8.56 22.78 51.61
N PRO A 90 9.40 21.77 51.89
CA PRO A 90 10.84 21.97 51.93
C PRO A 90 11.34 22.44 50.55
N ALA A 91 12.24 23.42 50.56
CA ALA A 91 12.95 23.88 49.37
C ALA A 91 13.90 22.78 48.88
N HIS A 92 13.36 21.77 48.20
CA HIS A 92 14.17 20.91 47.37
C HIS A 92 14.50 21.68 46.09
N GLN A 93 15.74 22.19 46.02
CA GLN A 93 16.43 22.45 44.76
C GLN A 93 16.72 21.11 44.05
N GLY A 94 15.65 20.36 43.75
CA GLY A 94 15.73 19.22 42.85
C GLY A 94 15.85 19.76 41.44
N GLN A 95 17.02 19.60 40.84
CA GLN A 95 17.16 19.68 39.39
C GLN A 95 16.02 18.87 38.76
N VAL A 96 15.19 19.53 37.97
CA VAL A 96 14.27 18.83 37.07
C VAL A 96 15.15 17.93 36.22
N PRO A 97 14.98 16.59 36.24
CA PRO A 97 15.73 15.72 35.35
C PRO A 97 15.54 16.27 33.95
N GLY A 98 16.66 16.59 33.29
CA GLY A 98 16.65 17.27 32.01
C GLY A 98 15.63 16.60 31.10
N LEU A 99 14.72 17.40 30.55
CA LEU A 99 13.92 16.99 29.42
C LEU A 99 14.92 16.46 28.40
N THR A 100 14.98 15.14 28.24
CA THR A 100 15.63 14.52 27.09
C THR A 100 15.07 15.27 25.89
N PRO A 101 15.90 15.94 25.07
CA PRO A 101 15.39 16.61 23.88
C PRO A 101 14.57 15.57 23.13
N ALA A 102 13.33 15.93 22.76
CA ALA A 102 12.50 15.06 21.95
C ALA A 102 13.37 14.56 20.78
N PRO A 103 13.38 13.25 20.47
CA PRO A 103 14.23 12.71 19.42
C PRO A 103 14.02 13.59 18.18
N ALA A 104 15.14 14.08 17.61
CA ALA A 104 15.09 14.96 16.45
C ALA A 104 14.20 14.30 15.40
N PHE A 105 13.10 14.99 15.04
CA PHE A 105 12.13 14.47 14.11
C PHE A 105 12.84 14.21 12.77
N THR A 106 13.13 12.94 12.50
CA THR A 106 13.85 12.54 11.30
C THR A 106 12.82 12.29 10.21
N LEU A 107 12.94 13.01 9.10
CA LEU A 107 12.05 12.81 7.96
C LEU A 107 12.23 11.38 7.41
N PRO A 108 11.14 10.68 7.10
CA PRO A 108 11.22 9.41 6.36
C PRO A 108 12.01 9.57 5.06
N ASP A 109 12.78 8.55 4.69
CA ASP A 109 13.51 8.54 3.41
C ASP A 109 12.53 8.41 2.24
N ALA A 110 12.16 9.55 1.66
CA ALA A 110 11.19 9.61 0.57
C ALA A 110 11.73 8.96 -0.73
N ALA A 111 13.06 8.91 -0.92
CA ALA A 111 13.65 8.22 -2.06
C ALA A 111 13.46 6.71 -1.91
N ALA A 112 13.73 6.16 -0.73
CA ALA A 112 13.49 4.75 -0.42
C ALA A 112 12.00 4.40 -0.49
N LEU A 113 11.11 5.22 0.07
CA LEU A 113 9.66 5.01 0.01
C LEU A 113 9.14 5.01 -1.44
N THR A 114 9.62 5.95 -2.26
CA THR A 114 9.26 6.02 -3.69
C THR A 114 9.83 4.83 -4.45
N ALA A 115 11.07 4.44 -4.17
CA ALA A 115 11.71 3.29 -4.82
C ALA A 115 10.99 1.97 -4.48
N HIS A 116 10.59 1.80 -3.22
CA HIS A 116 9.81 0.66 -2.77
C HIS A 116 8.46 0.59 -3.49
N ALA A 117 7.72 1.71 -3.54
CA ALA A 117 6.44 1.76 -4.26
C ALA A 117 6.57 1.55 -5.78
N LEU A 118 7.71 1.91 -6.36
CA LEU A 118 8.05 1.66 -7.77
C LEU A 118 8.51 0.22 -8.03
N GLY A 119 9.10 -0.45 -7.04
CA GLY A 119 9.85 -1.70 -7.21
C GLY A 119 11.23 -1.51 -7.84
N ARG A 120 11.74 -0.27 -7.89
CA ARG A 120 13.08 0.11 -8.38
C ARG A 120 13.44 1.52 -7.94
N PRO A 121 14.73 1.90 -7.91
CA PRO A 121 15.14 3.29 -7.70
C PRO A 121 14.52 4.26 -8.71
N VAL A 122 14.28 5.50 -8.27
CA VAL A 122 13.95 6.61 -9.17
C VAL A 122 15.20 6.98 -9.95
N ARG A 123 15.14 6.96 -11.28
CA ARG A 123 16.30 7.24 -12.13
C ARG A 123 16.64 8.73 -12.11
N PRO A 124 17.90 9.16 -12.28
CA PRO A 124 18.29 10.58 -12.18
C PRO A 124 17.56 11.50 -13.17
N ASP A 125 17.20 10.99 -14.35
CA ASP A 125 16.51 11.69 -15.43
C ASP A 125 14.99 11.80 -15.23
N GLU A 126 14.42 11.04 -14.29
CA GLU A 126 12.97 11.05 -14.06
C GLU A 126 12.51 12.31 -13.34
N ARG A 127 11.52 12.98 -13.92
CA ARG A 127 10.77 14.09 -13.32
C ARG A 127 9.50 13.58 -12.65
N LEU A 128 9.18 14.15 -11.49
CA LEU A 128 8.07 13.72 -10.65
C LEU A 128 7.04 14.83 -10.54
N ALA A 129 5.78 14.52 -10.85
CA ALA A 129 4.66 15.37 -10.51
C ALA A 129 4.10 14.96 -9.14
N ILE A 130 3.78 15.92 -8.28
CA ILE A 130 3.20 15.67 -6.95
C ILE A 130 1.78 16.19 -6.94
N ALA A 131 0.78 15.34 -6.69
CA ALA A 131 -0.60 15.79 -6.56
C ALA A 131 -0.81 16.47 -5.20
N VAL A 132 -1.07 17.78 -5.19
CA VAL A 132 -1.21 18.61 -3.99
C VAL A 132 -2.61 19.18 -3.91
N SER A 133 -3.38 18.73 -2.92
CA SER A 133 -4.75 19.23 -2.66
C SER A 133 -4.78 20.37 -1.63
N GLY A 134 -3.65 20.67 -0.98
CA GLY A 134 -3.58 21.63 0.12
C GLY A 134 -3.88 21.05 1.50
N GLY A 135 -4.28 19.78 1.57
CA GLY A 135 -4.43 19.05 2.83
C GLY A 135 -3.09 18.56 3.39
N PRO A 136 -3.04 18.23 4.70
CA PRO A 136 -1.79 17.88 5.39
C PRO A 136 -1.04 16.74 4.71
N ASP A 137 -1.72 15.66 4.35
CA ASP A 137 -1.07 14.48 3.75
C ASP A 137 -0.33 14.83 2.44
N SER A 138 -0.95 15.68 1.61
CA SER A 138 -0.39 16.11 0.33
C SER A 138 0.79 17.07 0.50
N LEU A 139 0.78 17.91 1.55
CA LEU A 139 1.86 18.83 1.88
C LEU A 139 3.04 18.10 2.54
N ALA A 140 2.77 17.06 3.34
CA ALA A 140 3.79 16.15 3.83
C ALA A 140 4.50 15.43 2.67
N LEU A 141 3.74 14.89 1.71
CA LEU A 141 4.32 14.29 0.50
C LEU A 141 5.18 15.28 -0.28
N LEU A 142 4.71 16.52 -0.45
CA LEU A 142 5.46 17.56 -1.14
C LEU A 142 6.78 17.87 -0.43
N THR A 143 6.75 17.99 0.90
CA THR A 143 7.93 18.22 1.74
C THR A 143 8.96 17.11 1.57
N LEU A 144 8.51 15.86 1.69
CA LEU A 144 9.34 14.67 1.54
C LEU A 144 9.95 14.57 0.14
N ALA A 145 9.15 14.81 -0.91
CA ALA A 145 9.61 14.75 -2.29
C ALA A 145 10.59 15.88 -2.63
N ALA A 146 10.37 17.09 -2.10
CA ALA A 146 11.26 18.22 -2.31
C ALA A 146 12.66 17.98 -1.73
N ALA A 147 12.74 17.35 -0.56
CA ALA A 147 14.00 16.98 0.07
C ALA A 147 14.73 15.86 -0.69
N ALA A 148 14.01 14.84 -1.17
CA ALA A 148 14.62 13.69 -1.83
C ALA A 148 14.96 13.90 -3.31
N PHE A 149 14.24 14.79 -4.01
CA PHE A 149 14.37 15.00 -5.46
C PHE A 149 14.52 16.48 -5.82
N PRO A 150 15.57 17.17 -5.31
CA PRO A 150 15.76 18.60 -5.54
C PRO A 150 15.82 18.93 -7.04
N GLY A 151 15.08 19.95 -7.45
CA GLY A 151 15.01 20.42 -8.85
C GLY A 151 14.26 19.49 -9.83
N ARG A 152 13.66 18.40 -9.36
CA ARG A 152 13.03 17.37 -10.22
C ARG A 152 11.53 17.21 -10.01
N ILE A 153 10.96 17.99 -9.10
CA ILE A 153 9.54 17.90 -8.74
C ILE A 153 8.73 19.07 -9.28
N THR A 154 7.45 18.82 -9.55
CA THR A 154 6.46 19.87 -9.83
C THR A 154 5.16 19.54 -9.10
N ALA A 155 4.67 20.46 -8.29
CA ALA A 155 3.39 20.32 -7.61
C ALA A 155 2.24 20.59 -8.58
N LEU A 156 1.23 19.72 -8.59
CA LEU A 156 0.02 19.85 -9.38
C LEU A 156 -1.17 19.99 -8.45
N THR A 157 -1.87 21.11 -8.54
CA THR A 157 -3.14 21.34 -7.85
C THR A 157 -4.25 21.37 -8.89
N VAL A 158 -5.36 20.69 -8.63
CA VAL A 158 -6.50 20.69 -9.55
C VAL A 158 -7.63 21.53 -8.95
N ASP A 159 -8.00 22.59 -9.63
CA ASP A 159 -9.23 23.32 -9.34
C ASP A 159 -10.40 22.59 -10.03
N HIS A 160 -11.27 21.99 -9.20
CA HIS A 160 -12.40 21.23 -9.67
C HIS A 160 -13.60 22.09 -10.08
N GLY A 161 -13.60 23.40 -9.76
CA GLY A 161 -14.73 24.29 -10.01
C GLY A 161 -16.03 23.89 -9.29
N LEU A 162 -15.95 22.98 -8.30
CA LEU A 162 -17.13 22.45 -7.59
C LEU A 162 -17.67 23.43 -6.54
N ARG A 163 -16.83 24.35 -6.06
CA ARG A 163 -17.19 25.39 -5.08
C ARG A 163 -16.41 26.67 -5.35
N ALA A 164 -17.03 27.81 -5.02
CA ALA A 164 -16.43 29.13 -5.21
C ALA A 164 -15.06 29.27 -4.48
N ALA A 165 -14.91 28.61 -3.33
CA ALA A 165 -13.68 28.66 -2.55
C ALA A 165 -12.52 27.80 -3.11
N ALA A 166 -12.76 26.90 -4.09
CA ALA A 166 -11.72 26.01 -4.61
C ALA A 166 -10.58 26.78 -5.30
N ALA A 167 -10.91 27.85 -6.02
CA ALA A 167 -9.93 28.70 -6.67
C ALA A 167 -9.02 29.43 -5.66
N ALA A 168 -9.61 29.97 -4.58
CA ALA A 168 -8.87 30.66 -3.53
C ALA A 168 -7.92 29.71 -2.78
N GLU A 169 -8.32 28.47 -2.54
CA GLU A 169 -7.47 27.47 -1.90
C GLU A 169 -6.33 27.01 -2.81
N ALA A 170 -6.61 26.79 -4.10
CA ALA A 170 -5.56 26.47 -5.07
C ALA A 170 -4.52 27.60 -5.17
N ALA A 171 -4.98 28.85 -5.15
CA ALA A 171 -4.10 30.02 -5.09
C ALA A 171 -3.33 30.11 -3.76
N GLY A 172 -3.93 29.74 -2.63
CA GLY A 172 -3.25 29.68 -1.33
C GLY A 172 -2.13 28.64 -1.30
N VAL A 173 -2.37 27.45 -1.87
CA VAL A 173 -1.32 26.43 -2.04
C VAL A 173 -0.21 26.95 -2.96
N ALA A 174 -0.57 27.68 -4.02
CA ALA A 174 0.40 28.27 -4.94
C ALA A 174 1.32 29.28 -4.27
N ALA A 175 0.75 30.20 -3.50
CA ALA A 175 1.51 31.17 -2.73
C ALA A 175 2.48 30.49 -1.75
N GLN A 176 2.03 29.45 -1.06
CA GLN A 176 2.89 28.70 -0.12
C GLN A 176 4.02 27.91 -0.83
N CYS A 177 3.79 27.40 -2.04
CA CYS A 177 4.81 26.75 -2.86
C CYS A 177 5.84 27.78 -3.37
N ALA A 178 5.36 28.92 -3.87
CA ALA A 178 6.21 30.01 -4.35
C ALA A 178 7.14 30.54 -3.25
N ALA A 179 6.62 30.72 -2.03
CA ALA A 179 7.40 31.15 -0.86
C ALA A 179 8.54 30.17 -0.49
N ARG A 180 8.48 28.91 -0.97
CA ARG A 180 9.48 27.87 -0.74
C ARG A 180 10.30 27.53 -2.00
N GLY A 181 10.14 28.29 -3.09
CA GLY A 181 10.83 28.05 -4.35
C GLY A 181 10.44 26.74 -5.04
N LEU A 182 9.23 26.21 -4.78
CA LEU A 182 8.75 24.96 -5.34
C LEU A 182 7.93 25.22 -6.62
N PRO A 183 8.29 24.61 -7.77
CA PRO A 183 7.49 24.72 -8.99
C PRO A 183 6.09 24.13 -8.78
N GLN A 184 5.06 24.89 -9.19
CA GLN A 184 3.67 24.48 -9.01
C GLN A 184 2.82 24.93 -10.20
N VAL A 185 1.85 24.10 -10.57
CA VAL A 185 0.88 24.35 -11.64
C VAL A 185 -0.53 24.09 -11.10
N ILE A 186 -1.42 25.05 -11.37
CA ILE A 186 -2.87 24.87 -11.16
C ILE A 186 -3.48 24.39 -12.48
N LEU A 187 -4.17 23.25 -12.42
CA LEU A 187 -4.90 22.68 -13.54
C LEU A 187 -6.39 22.97 -13.35
N HIS A 188 -7.02 23.49 -14.39
CA HIS A 188 -8.45 23.76 -14.39
C HIS A 188 -9.18 22.65 -15.12
N ARG A 189 -10.36 22.30 -14.60
CA ARG A 189 -11.28 21.41 -15.30
C ARG A 189 -12.18 22.23 -16.21
N ASP A 190 -12.01 22.04 -17.51
CA ASP A 190 -12.97 22.53 -18.49
C ASP A 190 -14.14 21.54 -18.64
N GLY A 191 -15.34 22.07 -18.89
CA GLY A 191 -16.52 21.28 -19.26
C GLY A 191 -17.68 21.31 -18.26
N PRO A 192 -18.81 20.65 -18.59
CA PRO A 192 -20.06 20.77 -17.86
C PRO A 192 -19.96 20.24 -16.42
N PRO A 193 -20.83 20.70 -15.49
CA PRO A 193 -20.86 20.19 -14.13
C PRO A 193 -21.05 18.67 -14.10
N ILE A 194 -20.36 17.99 -13.19
CA ILE A 194 -20.55 16.56 -12.97
C ILE A 194 -21.88 16.36 -12.23
N ARG A 195 -22.85 15.70 -12.87
CA ARG A 195 -24.22 15.55 -12.32
C ARG A 195 -24.49 14.20 -11.66
N ALA A 196 -23.74 13.15 -12.00
CA ALA A 196 -23.93 11.80 -11.48
C ALA A 196 -22.61 11.20 -11.01
N ASN A 197 -22.65 10.45 -9.90
CA ASN A 197 -21.48 9.84 -9.27
C ASN A 197 -20.33 10.84 -9.10
N VAL A 198 -20.66 12.02 -8.54
CA VAL A 198 -19.81 13.21 -8.52
C VAL A 198 -18.41 12.91 -8.02
N GLN A 199 -18.28 12.12 -6.94
CA GLN A 199 -16.97 11.78 -6.38
C GLN A 199 -16.11 10.92 -7.31
N ALA A 200 -16.67 9.84 -7.88
CA ALA A 200 -15.90 8.94 -8.73
C ALA A 200 -15.53 9.63 -10.05
N ALA A 201 -16.46 10.40 -10.63
CA ALA A 201 -16.23 11.15 -11.85
C ALA A 201 -15.27 12.33 -11.62
N ALA A 202 -15.35 13.06 -10.50
CA ALA A 202 -14.39 14.11 -10.15
C ALA A 202 -13.00 13.52 -9.93
N ARG A 203 -12.90 12.37 -9.25
CA ARG A 203 -11.63 11.66 -9.07
C ARG A 203 -11.04 11.20 -10.41
N ALA A 204 -11.86 10.70 -11.32
CA ALA A 204 -11.42 10.30 -12.66
C ALA A 204 -10.92 11.50 -13.48
N ALA A 205 -11.69 12.60 -13.50
CA ALA A 205 -11.32 13.84 -14.18
C ALA A 205 -10.01 14.42 -13.61
N ARG A 206 -9.84 14.41 -12.29
CA ARG A 206 -8.60 14.85 -11.63
C ARG A 206 -7.39 14.07 -12.14
N TYR A 207 -7.48 12.73 -12.16
CA TYR A 207 -6.38 11.89 -12.63
C TYR A 207 -6.13 12.06 -14.13
N ALA A 208 -7.17 12.26 -14.94
CA ALA A 208 -7.01 12.54 -16.36
C ALA A 208 -6.23 13.83 -16.58
N LEU A 209 -6.67 14.95 -15.98
CA LEU A 209 -5.99 16.26 -16.08
C LEU A 209 -4.52 16.20 -15.67
N MET A 210 -4.22 15.58 -14.52
CA MET A 210 -2.84 15.45 -14.06
C MET A 210 -2.01 14.55 -15.00
N ALA A 211 -2.58 13.44 -15.48
CA ALA A 211 -1.88 12.55 -16.40
C ALA A 211 -1.64 13.19 -17.78
N ASP A 212 -2.60 13.96 -18.29
CA ASP A 212 -2.47 14.72 -19.53
C ASP A 212 -1.35 15.75 -19.42
N TRP A 213 -1.35 16.53 -18.33
CA TRP A 213 -0.28 17.49 -18.07
C TRP A 213 1.08 16.80 -17.94
N CYS A 214 1.15 15.68 -17.21
CA CYS A 214 2.39 14.92 -17.02
C CYS A 214 2.96 14.44 -18.36
N ARG A 215 2.12 13.91 -19.26
CA ARG A 215 2.54 13.51 -20.61
C ARG A 215 3.08 14.67 -21.42
N ALA A 216 2.36 15.78 -21.43
CA ALA A 216 2.74 16.97 -22.21
C ALA A 216 4.07 17.59 -21.75
N HIS A 217 4.48 17.38 -20.50
CA HIS A 217 5.68 18.00 -19.90
C HIS A 217 6.80 17.00 -19.56
N GLY A 218 6.67 15.74 -19.97
CA GLY A 218 7.71 14.72 -19.76
C GLY A 218 7.85 14.23 -18.31
N HIS A 219 6.78 14.27 -17.51
CA HIS A 219 6.74 13.68 -16.18
C HIS A 219 6.25 12.23 -16.27
N GLY A 220 7.16 11.27 -16.12
CA GLY A 220 6.81 9.84 -16.14
C GLY A 220 6.13 9.35 -14.85
N LEU A 221 6.28 10.09 -13.75
CA LEU A 221 5.81 9.70 -12.42
C LEU A 221 4.86 10.75 -11.84
N LEU A 222 3.72 10.29 -11.33
CA LEU A 222 2.76 11.10 -10.57
C LEU A 222 2.61 10.53 -9.16
N LEU A 223 3.00 11.26 -8.13
CA LEU A 223 2.92 10.83 -6.74
C LEU A 223 1.65 11.34 -6.07
N THR A 224 1.01 10.51 -5.25
CA THR A 224 -0.16 10.89 -4.43
C THR A 224 0.00 10.45 -2.98
N ALA A 225 -0.53 11.25 -2.06
CA ALA A 225 -0.35 11.08 -0.62
C ALA A 225 -1.32 10.08 0.03
N HIS A 226 -1.59 8.95 -0.64
CA HIS A 226 -2.37 7.90 0.03
C HIS A 226 -1.51 7.22 1.09
N HIS A 227 -2.09 6.95 2.25
CA HIS A 227 -1.37 6.51 3.44
C HIS A 227 -1.96 5.25 4.11
N ALA A 228 -1.39 4.79 5.23
CA ALA A 228 -1.79 3.55 5.88
C ALA A 228 -3.25 3.58 6.36
N ASP A 229 -3.73 4.69 6.95
CA ASP A 229 -5.15 4.81 7.32
C ASP A 229 -6.09 4.71 6.10
N ASP A 230 -5.67 5.21 4.93
CA ASP A 230 -6.44 5.02 3.69
C ASP A 230 -6.54 3.54 3.30
N GLN A 231 -5.52 2.73 3.60
CA GLN A 231 -5.55 1.28 3.41
C GLN A 231 -6.56 0.62 4.33
N ALA A 232 -6.54 0.97 5.60
CA ALA A 232 -7.49 0.44 6.59
C ALA A 232 -8.93 0.75 6.20
N GLU A 233 -9.20 2.01 5.83
CA GLU A 233 -10.52 2.43 5.35
C GLU A 233 -10.94 1.65 4.10
N THR A 234 -10.03 1.54 3.12
CA THR A 234 -10.30 0.84 1.86
C THR A 234 -10.56 -0.65 2.09
N LEU A 235 -9.81 -1.29 2.98
CA LEU A 235 -9.98 -2.69 3.33
C LEU A 235 -11.37 -2.94 3.91
N LEU A 236 -11.78 -2.17 4.92
CA LEU A 236 -13.11 -2.30 5.54
C LEU A 236 -14.24 -2.06 4.54
N MET A 237 -14.14 -1.01 3.73
CA MET A 237 -15.13 -0.74 2.68
C MET A 237 -15.26 -1.90 1.69
N ARG A 238 -14.13 -2.55 1.34
CA ARG A 238 -14.12 -3.65 0.36
C ARG A 238 -14.52 -5.00 0.96
N LEU A 239 -14.24 -5.23 2.25
CA LEU A 239 -14.78 -6.34 3.02
C LEU A 239 -16.31 -6.29 3.06
N ASN A 240 -16.89 -5.13 3.37
CA ASN A 240 -18.35 -4.94 3.40
C ASN A 240 -19.01 -5.12 2.02
N ARG A 241 -18.22 -5.10 0.93
CA ARG A 241 -18.69 -5.34 -0.45
C ARG A 241 -18.39 -6.76 -0.94
N SER A 242 -17.95 -7.67 -0.07
CA SER A 242 -17.55 -9.05 -0.43
C SER A 242 -16.55 -9.08 -1.60
N SER A 243 -15.53 -8.22 -1.52
CA SER A 243 -14.48 -8.18 -2.54
C SER A 243 -13.59 -9.43 -2.43
N GLY A 244 -13.17 -9.98 -3.57
CA GLY A 244 -12.19 -11.09 -3.61
C GLY A 244 -10.76 -10.60 -3.30
N GLY A 245 -9.77 -11.52 -3.31
CA GLY A 245 -8.38 -11.22 -2.92
C GLY A 245 -7.77 -9.98 -3.58
N ASP A 246 -7.89 -9.83 -4.91
CA ASP A 246 -7.40 -8.63 -5.64
C ASP A 246 -8.10 -7.34 -5.21
N GLY A 247 -9.36 -7.46 -4.77
CA GLY A 247 -10.10 -6.35 -4.18
C GLY A 247 -9.66 -6.08 -2.75
N LEU A 248 -9.39 -7.09 -1.92
CA LEU A 248 -8.98 -6.88 -0.53
C LEU A 248 -7.53 -6.41 -0.39
N ALA A 249 -6.69 -6.55 -1.41
CA ALA A 249 -5.34 -5.97 -1.53
C ALA A 249 -5.25 -4.42 -1.44
N GLY A 250 -6.34 -3.75 -1.05
CA GLY A 250 -6.35 -2.32 -0.76
C GLY A 250 -5.99 -1.43 -1.96
N ILE A 251 -5.34 -0.33 -1.64
CA ILE A 251 -4.84 0.65 -2.60
C ILE A 251 -3.49 0.14 -3.13
N ARG A 252 -3.39 -0.06 -4.44
CA ARG A 252 -2.12 -0.50 -5.08
C ARG A 252 -1.05 0.58 -4.96
N ALA A 253 0.19 0.20 -4.69
CA ALA A 253 1.32 1.13 -4.62
C ALA A 253 1.58 1.87 -5.95
N ARG A 254 1.38 1.17 -7.08
CA ARG A 254 1.54 1.72 -8.43
C ARG A 254 0.35 1.41 -9.35
N ARG A 255 0.06 2.31 -10.28
CA ARG A 255 -0.96 2.14 -11.33
C ARG A 255 -0.60 2.94 -12.57
N ASP A 256 -0.71 2.34 -13.75
CA ASP A 256 -0.56 3.05 -15.02
C ASP A 256 -1.81 3.91 -15.33
N LEU A 257 -1.58 5.17 -15.71
CA LEU A 257 -2.58 6.14 -16.17
C LEU A 257 -2.42 6.48 -17.67
N GLY A 258 -2.03 5.49 -18.48
CA GLY A 258 -1.82 5.65 -19.92
C GLY A 258 -0.47 6.30 -20.22
N GLY A 259 0.62 5.68 -19.75
CA GLY A 259 1.99 6.17 -19.95
C GLY A 259 2.52 7.08 -18.83
N VAL A 260 1.72 7.34 -17.80
CA VAL A 260 2.14 8.03 -16.56
C VAL A 260 1.93 7.08 -15.40
N LEU A 261 3.00 6.78 -14.66
CA LEU A 261 2.91 5.87 -13.53
C LEU A 261 2.50 6.62 -12.27
N LEU A 262 1.29 6.33 -11.79
CA LEU A 262 0.80 6.82 -10.50
C LEU A 262 1.43 6.01 -9.37
N VAL A 263 2.13 6.68 -8.45
CA VAL A 263 2.85 6.09 -7.32
C VAL A 263 2.30 6.61 -6.00
N ARG A 264 2.25 5.75 -4.98
CA ARG A 264 1.78 6.06 -3.62
C ARG A 264 2.86 5.67 -2.60
N PRO A 265 3.87 6.53 -2.39
CA PRO A 265 5.01 6.19 -1.53
C PRO A 265 4.64 6.12 -0.05
N LEU A 266 3.55 6.77 0.39
CA LEU A 266 3.23 6.93 1.81
C LEU A 266 2.34 5.83 2.39
N LEU A 267 2.07 4.74 1.66
CA LEU A 267 1.12 3.69 2.09
C LEU A 267 1.50 3.00 3.40
N ALA A 268 2.76 3.10 3.84
CA ALA A 268 3.24 2.58 5.11
C ALA A 268 3.20 3.61 6.27
N LEU A 269 3.03 4.90 5.97
CA LEU A 269 3.01 5.96 6.98
C LEU A 269 1.58 6.23 7.47
N ARG A 270 1.44 6.58 8.74
CA ARG A 270 0.17 6.93 9.39
C ARG A 270 -0.15 8.40 9.19
N ARG A 271 -1.45 8.74 9.21
CA ARG A 271 -1.93 10.12 9.11
C ARG A 271 -1.31 11.05 10.17
N ALA A 272 -1.11 10.55 11.39
CA ALA A 272 -0.48 11.31 12.47
C ALA A 272 0.97 11.71 12.15
N GLU A 273 1.74 10.80 11.53
CA GLU A 273 3.12 11.07 11.10
C GLU A 273 3.15 12.14 10.01
N LEU A 274 2.23 12.06 9.02
CA LEU A 274 2.11 13.07 7.98
C LEU A 274 1.71 14.45 8.53
N GLY A 275 0.83 14.48 9.53
CA GLY A 275 0.50 15.70 10.26
C GLY A 275 1.72 16.33 10.94
N ALA A 276 2.56 15.52 11.60
CA ALA A 276 3.79 15.99 12.22
C ALA A 276 4.80 16.55 11.19
N ILE A 277 4.97 15.89 10.04
CA ILE A 277 5.81 16.40 8.93
C ILE A 277 5.30 17.76 8.45
N THR A 278 3.99 17.87 8.23
CA THR A 278 3.36 19.09 7.73
C THR A 278 3.56 20.25 8.71
N ALA A 279 3.34 20.00 9.99
CA ALA A 279 3.52 20.98 11.05
C ALA A 279 4.98 21.42 11.19
N ALA A 280 5.93 20.48 11.19
CA ALA A 280 7.36 20.76 11.29
C ALA A 280 7.87 21.59 10.09
N ALA A 281 7.31 21.42 8.91
CA ALA A 281 7.63 22.19 7.71
C ALA A 281 6.89 23.55 7.60
N GLY A 282 6.09 23.91 8.61
CA GLY A 282 5.42 25.21 8.71
C GLY A 282 4.37 25.45 7.63
N TRP A 283 3.74 24.38 7.11
CA TRP A 283 2.67 24.51 6.13
C TRP A 283 1.35 24.90 6.79
N GLN A 284 0.59 25.76 6.12
CA GLN A 284 -0.79 26.07 6.49
C GLN A 284 -1.72 25.19 5.64
N SER A 285 -2.16 24.06 6.22
CA SER A 285 -3.05 23.13 5.54
C SER A 285 -4.47 23.67 5.46
N VAL A 286 -5.12 23.43 4.34
CA VAL A 286 -6.56 23.68 4.14
C VAL A 286 -7.34 22.43 4.55
N ASP A 287 -8.41 22.61 5.34
CA ASP A 287 -9.36 21.54 5.65
C ASP A 287 -10.61 21.69 4.78
N ASP A 288 -10.84 20.74 3.88
CA ASP A 288 -12.03 20.72 3.02
C ASP A 288 -13.24 20.19 3.82
N PRO A 289 -14.35 20.95 3.95
CA PRO A 289 -15.55 20.49 4.64
C PRO A 289 -16.12 19.16 4.12
N ALA A 290 -15.89 18.81 2.85
CA ALA A 290 -16.32 17.55 2.26
C ALA A 290 -15.63 16.32 2.91
N ASN A 291 -14.49 16.52 3.58
CA ASN A 291 -13.81 15.48 4.35
C ASN A 291 -14.59 15.01 5.58
N HIS A 292 -15.56 15.81 6.03
CA HIS A 292 -16.37 15.58 7.22
C HIS A 292 -17.83 15.24 6.89
N ASP A 293 -18.21 15.15 5.61
CA ASP A 293 -19.58 14.84 5.22
C ASP A 293 -19.93 13.37 5.54
N PRO A 294 -20.88 13.10 6.45
CA PRO A 294 -21.22 11.74 6.89
C PRO A 294 -21.90 10.91 5.79
N ARG A 295 -22.37 11.52 4.70
CA ARG A 295 -22.98 10.82 3.57
C ARG A 295 -21.96 10.03 2.74
N HIS A 296 -20.66 10.27 2.96
CA HIS A 296 -19.60 9.55 2.26
C HIS A 296 -19.21 8.29 3.04
N ASP A 297 -19.25 7.12 2.38
CA ASP A 297 -18.83 5.81 2.94
C ASP A 297 -17.52 5.91 3.73
N ARG A 298 -16.58 6.68 3.20
CA ARG A 298 -15.24 6.85 3.76
C ARG A 298 -15.26 7.60 5.10
N THR A 299 -16.09 8.64 5.22
CA THR A 299 -16.29 9.38 6.48
C THR A 299 -16.91 8.47 7.53
N ALA A 300 -17.91 7.67 7.15
CA ALA A 300 -18.53 6.70 8.06
C ALA A 300 -17.52 5.65 8.57
N VAL A 301 -16.65 5.12 7.69
CA VAL A 301 -15.61 4.17 8.09
C VAL A 301 -14.54 4.81 8.98
N ARG A 302 -14.15 6.07 8.72
CA ARG A 302 -13.26 6.83 9.62
C ARG A 302 -13.86 6.98 11.01
N ALA A 303 -15.14 7.34 11.10
CA ALA A 303 -15.86 7.46 12.37
C ALA A 303 -15.92 6.10 13.09
N LEU A 304 -16.18 5.00 12.36
CA LEU A 304 -16.18 3.64 12.92
C LEU A 304 -14.83 3.26 13.52
N LEU A 305 -13.73 3.51 12.80
CA LEU A 305 -12.36 3.26 13.27
C LEU A 305 -12.05 4.07 14.53
N ALA A 306 -12.44 5.35 14.57
CA ALA A 306 -12.25 6.19 15.74
C ALA A 306 -13.08 5.75 16.96
N ALA A 307 -14.31 5.27 16.73
CA ALA A 307 -15.21 4.81 17.78
C ALA A 307 -14.93 3.38 18.28
N THR A 308 -14.10 2.61 17.56
CA THR A 308 -13.88 1.18 17.84
C THR A 308 -12.40 0.88 18.03
N PRO A 309 -11.84 1.08 19.24
CA PRO A 309 -10.42 0.81 19.52
C PRO A 309 -9.95 -0.62 19.21
N ALA A 310 -10.87 -1.59 19.20
CA ALA A 310 -10.59 -2.97 18.81
C ALA A 310 -10.24 -3.13 17.31
N LEU A 311 -10.58 -2.13 16.47
CA LEU A 311 -10.20 -2.06 15.07
C LEU A 311 -8.95 -1.19 14.91
N ASP A 312 -7.78 -1.79 15.13
CA ASP A 312 -6.52 -1.08 14.92
C ASP A 312 -6.29 -0.84 13.41
N ALA A 313 -6.27 0.45 13.03
CA ALA A 313 -6.03 0.86 11.66
C ALA A 313 -4.61 0.51 11.18
N ALA A 314 -3.61 0.38 12.06
CA ALA A 314 -2.27 -0.07 11.67
C ALA A 314 -2.29 -1.57 11.31
N ALA A 315 -2.90 -2.41 12.15
CA ALA A 315 -3.10 -3.82 11.85
C ALA A 315 -3.92 -4.05 10.57
N LEU A 316 -4.99 -3.28 10.34
CA LEU A 316 -5.79 -3.36 9.11
C LEU A 316 -4.99 -2.97 7.86
N ALA A 317 -4.14 -1.93 7.95
CA ALA A 317 -3.25 -1.54 6.85
C ALA A 317 -2.22 -2.63 6.55
N ALA A 318 -1.63 -3.24 7.58
CA ALA A 318 -0.69 -4.37 7.44
C ALA A 318 -1.38 -5.59 6.80
N ALA A 319 -2.61 -5.91 7.20
CA ALA A 319 -3.39 -6.97 6.57
C ALA A 319 -3.64 -6.71 5.07
N ALA A 320 -3.96 -5.47 4.70
CA ALA A 320 -4.09 -5.08 3.30
C ALA A 320 -2.77 -5.24 2.52
N ALA A 321 -1.62 -4.94 3.16
CA ALA A 321 -0.30 -5.12 2.55
C ALA A 321 0.06 -6.61 2.34
N HIS A 322 -0.23 -7.48 3.31
CA HIS A 322 -0.06 -8.93 3.14
C HIS A 322 -0.92 -9.47 1.98
N LEU A 323 -2.19 -9.08 1.92
CA LEU A 323 -3.09 -9.45 0.83
C LEU A 323 -2.61 -8.91 -0.54
N ALA A 324 -1.96 -7.75 -0.56
CA ALA A 324 -1.36 -7.21 -1.78
C ALA A 324 -0.16 -8.04 -2.26
N ALA A 325 0.70 -8.48 -1.34
CA ALA A 325 1.82 -9.37 -1.67
C ALA A 325 1.33 -10.73 -2.19
N GLU A 326 0.30 -11.30 -1.58
CA GLU A 326 -0.35 -12.52 -2.08
C GLU A 326 -0.97 -12.33 -3.47
N ALA A 327 -1.65 -11.20 -3.69
CA ALA A 327 -2.23 -10.88 -5.00
C ALA A 327 -1.14 -10.72 -6.08
N GLU A 328 0.02 -10.16 -5.75
CA GLU A 328 1.17 -10.07 -6.65
C GLU A 328 1.75 -11.44 -6.98
N ALA A 329 1.92 -12.32 -5.99
CA ALA A 329 2.36 -13.70 -6.21
C ALA A 329 1.38 -14.48 -7.12
N LEU A 330 0.07 -14.29 -6.91
CA LEU A 330 -0.96 -14.89 -7.77
C LEU A 330 -0.97 -14.31 -9.18
N ALA A 331 -0.68 -13.01 -9.33
CA ALA A 331 -0.55 -12.39 -10.65
C ALA A 331 0.66 -12.96 -11.40
N TRP A 332 1.81 -13.09 -10.72
CA TRP A 332 3.00 -13.73 -11.28
C TRP A 332 2.74 -15.18 -11.71
N ALA A 333 2.08 -15.97 -10.86
CA ALA A 333 1.71 -17.35 -11.19
C ALA A 333 0.72 -17.40 -12.37
N ALA A 334 -0.23 -16.47 -12.43
CA ALA A 334 -1.15 -16.36 -13.56
C ALA A 334 -0.43 -15.98 -14.86
N ASP A 335 0.62 -15.15 -14.82
CA ASP A 335 1.43 -14.83 -15.99
C ASP A 335 2.21 -16.04 -16.53
N LEU A 336 2.74 -16.89 -15.63
CA LEU A 336 3.38 -18.15 -16.04
C LEU A 336 2.36 -19.14 -16.62
N ALA A 337 1.21 -19.29 -15.97
CA ALA A 337 0.13 -20.14 -16.47
C ALA A 337 -0.39 -19.63 -17.82
N TRP A 338 -0.50 -18.31 -18.01
CA TRP A 338 -0.94 -17.72 -19.28
C TRP A 338 -0.08 -18.17 -20.46
N ARG A 339 1.25 -18.16 -20.31
CA ARG A 339 2.19 -18.52 -21.38
C ARG A 339 2.12 -19.99 -21.77
N SER A 340 1.73 -20.87 -20.84
CA SER A 340 1.76 -22.33 -21.02
C SER A 340 0.39 -22.96 -21.22
N ARG A 341 -0.69 -22.27 -20.86
CA ARG A 341 -2.06 -22.80 -20.82
C ARG A 341 -3.04 -22.03 -21.68
N VAL A 342 -2.60 -20.96 -22.35
CA VAL A 342 -3.47 -20.14 -23.19
C VAL A 342 -2.91 -20.05 -24.60
N GLU A 343 -3.71 -20.47 -25.57
CA GLU A 343 -3.35 -20.52 -26.97
C GLU A 343 -4.30 -19.63 -27.78
N ALA A 344 -3.76 -18.92 -28.77
CA ALA A 344 -4.57 -18.19 -29.73
C ALA A 344 -5.01 -19.13 -30.87
N ALA A 345 -6.31 -19.20 -31.12
CA ALA A 345 -6.91 -19.96 -32.20
C ALA A 345 -7.76 -19.01 -33.07
N GLY A 346 -7.10 -18.30 -33.99
CA GLY A 346 -7.72 -17.22 -34.76
C GLY A 346 -8.22 -16.10 -33.84
N PRO A 347 -9.50 -15.68 -33.91
CA PRO A 347 -10.06 -14.65 -33.03
C PRO A 347 -10.41 -15.15 -31.62
N ALA A 348 -10.21 -16.44 -31.34
CA ALA A 348 -10.52 -17.05 -30.05
C ALA A 348 -9.26 -17.31 -29.22
N LEU A 349 -9.43 -17.33 -27.91
CA LEU A 349 -8.45 -17.81 -26.95
C LEU A 349 -8.92 -19.15 -26.38
N ILE A 350 -8.04 -20.15 -26.37
CA ILE A 350 -8.28 -21.46 -25.76
C ILE A 350 -7.50 -21.54 -24.46
N LEU A 351 -8.20 -21.76 -23.36
CA LEU A 351 -7.63 -21.88 -22.02
C LEU A 351 -7.69 -23.34 -21.60
N ASP A 352 -6.56 -23.92 -21.23
CA ASP A 352 -6.49 -25.19 -20.51
C ASP A 352 -6.51 -24.94 -19.00
N VAL A 353 -7.60 -25.33 -18.36
CA VAL A 353 -7.81 -25.15 -16.92
C VAL A 353 -7.50 -26.40 -16.10
N ALA A 354 -7.01 -27.47 -16.73
CA ALA A 354 -6.75 -28.74 -16.06
C ALA A 354 -5.80 -28.59 -14.87
N GLY A 355 -6.27 -29.00 -13.68
CA GLY A 355 -5.49 -28.98 -12.45
C GLY A 355 -5.15 -27.58 -11.91
N LEU A 356 -5.66 -26.51 -12.53
CA LEU A 356 -5.40 -25.15 -12.04
C LEU A 356 -6.30 -24.81 -10.84
N PRO A 357 -5.75 -24.19 -9.78
CA PRO A 357 -6.55 -23.63 -8.71
C PRO A 357 -7.56 -22.61 -9.23
N ALA A 358 -8.75 -22.54 -8.60
CA ALA A 358 -9.83 -21.64 -9.01
C ALA A 358 -9.39 -20.16 -9.13
N ALA A 359 -8.50 -19.72 -8.25
CA ALA A 359 -7.94 -18.38 -8.26
C ALA A 359 -7.12 -18.05 -9.53
N LEU A 360 -6.41 -19.03 -10.10
CA LEU A 360 -5.69 -18.88 -11.37
C LEU A 360 -6.66 -18.96 -12.55
N VAL A 361 -7.61 -19.92 -12.53
CA VAL A 361 -8.65 -20.04 -13.55
C VAL A 361 -9.42 -18.73 -13.72
N GLN A 362 -9.84 -18.10 -12.62
CA GLN A 362 -10.54 -16.82 -12.65
C GLN A 362 -9.68 -15.70 -13.23
N ARG A 363 -8.38 -15.64 -12.92
CA ARG A 363 -7.46 -14.61 -13.46
C ARG A 363 -7.20 -14.79 -14.95
N LEU A 364 -6.96 -16.02 -15.40
CA LEU A 364 -6.83 -16.35 -16.82
C LEU A 364 -8.11 -16.00 -17.57
N LEU A 365 -9.27 -16.39 -17.04
CA LEU A 365 -10.56 -16.09 -17.66
C LEU A 365 -10.83 -14.58 -17.73
N ALA A 366 -10.56 -13.82 -16.67
CA ALA A 366 -10.71 -12.36 -16.67
C ALA A 366 -9.81 -11.70 -17.73
N ARG A 367 -8.55 -12.14 -17.83
CA ARG A 367 -7.60 -11.65 -18.84
C ARG A 367 -8.04 -12.01 -20.26
N ALA A 368 -8.51 -13.24 -20.49
CA ALA A 368 -9.00 -13.67 -21.78
C ALA A 368 -10.24 -12.89 -22.23
N VAL A 369 -11.17 -12.61 -21.31
CA VAL A 369 -12.32 -11.74 -21.59
C VAL A 369 -11.85 -10.34 -21.97
N SER A 370 -10.91 -9.76 -21.22
CA SER A 370 -10.38 -8.43 -21.53
C SER A 370 -9.67 -8.38 -22.89
N GLN A 371 -8.86 -9.39 -23.23
CA GLN A 371 -8.16 -9.45 -24.52
C GLN A 371 -9.11 -9.72 -25.70
N SER A 372 -10.26 -10.34 -25.43
CA SER A 372 -11.32 -10.55 -26.44
C SER A 372 -12.24 -9.33 -26.61
N GLY A 373 -11.85 -8.15 -26.11
CA GLY A 373 -12.61 -6.90 -26.22
C GLY A 373 -13.66 -6.67 -25.14
N GLY A 374 -13.72 -7.54 -24.12
CA GLY A 374 -14.65 -7.38 -23.00
C GLY A 374 -14.23 -6.27 -22.05
N ALA A 375 -15.20 -5.49 -21.58
CA ALA A 375 -14.95 -4.50 -20.52
C ALA A 375 -14.50 -5.19 -19.21
N PRO A 376 -13.70 -4.51 -18.36
CA PRO A 376 -13.28 -5.05 -17.06
C PRO A 376 -14.48 -5.47 -16.21
N ALA A 377 -14.54 -6.77 -15.89
CA ALA A 377 -15.64 -7.35 -15.12
C ALA A 377 -15.31 -7.44 -13.62
N ARG A 378 -16.36 -7.41 -12.78
CA ARG A 378 -16.20 -7.66 -11.34
C ARG A 378 -15.78 -9.11 -11.10
N GLY A 379 -14.91 -9.33 -10.09
CA GLY A 379 -14.43 -10.67 -9.74
C GLY A 379 -15.54 -11.69 -9.48
N SER A 380 -16.64 -11.28 -8.84
CA SER A 380 -17.79 -12.18 -8.62
C SER A 380 -18.49 -12.60 -9.92
N ALA A 381 -18.51 -11.75 -10.95
CA ALA A 381 -19.06 -12.11 -12.25
C ALA A 381 -18.14 -13.11 -12.98
N VAL A 382 -16.82 -12.92 -12.88
CA VAL A 382 -15.82 -13.86 -13.40
C VAL A 382 -15.92 -15.22 -12.69
N ALA A 383 -16.03 -15.23 -11.36
CA ALA A 383 -16.18 -16.45 -10.58
C ALA A 383 -17.45 -17.22 -10.94
N ARG A 384 -18.59 -16.53 -11.11
CA ARG A 384 -19.83 -17.16 -11.60
C ARG A 384 -19.68 -17.74 -13.01
N LEU A 385 -18.99 -17.04 -13.91
CA LEU A 385 -18.72 -17.55 -15.25
C LEU A 385 -17.83 -18.80 -15.21
N ALA A 386 -16.76 -18.77 -14.42
CA ALA A 386 -15.87 -19.91 -14.24
C ALA A 386 -16.60 -21.13 -13.68
N ALA A 387 -17.50 -20.94 -12.70
CA ALA A 387 -18.32 -22.02 -12.15
C ALA A 387 -19.26 -22.64 -13.20
N ARG A 388 -19.90 -21.81 -14.04
CA ARG A 388 -20.74 -22.29 -15.16
C ARG A 388 -19.93 -23.11 -16.17
N LEU A 389 -18.77 -22.61 -16.57
CA LEU A 389 -17.88 -23.33 -17.49
C LEU A 389 -17.38 -24.64 -16.88
N GLY A 390 -17.05 -24.66 -15.59
CA GLY A 390 -16.70 -25.89 -14.87
C GLY A 390 -17.82 -26.92 -14.83
N ALA A 391 -19.09 -26.49 -14.88
CA ALA A 391 -20.26 -27.35 -15.00
C ALA A 391 -20.60 -27.74 -16.46
N GLY A 392 -19.72 -27.46 -17.43
CA GLY A 392 -19.96 -27.76 -18.85
C GLY A 392 -20.88 -26.76 -19.56
N GLN A 393 -21.29 -25.67 -18.90
CA GLN A 393 -22.25 -24.72 -19.45
C GLN A 393 -21.56 -23.52 -20.11
N ALA A 394 -22.13 -23.03 -21.21
CA ALA A 394 -21.69 -21.77 -21.81
C ALA A 394 -22.15 -20.54 -21.01
N GLY A 395 -21.47 -19.41 -21.22
CA GLY A 395 -21.84 -18.12 -20.63
C GLY A 395 -21.28 -16.94 -21.41
N THR A 396 -21.79 -15.74 -21.10
CA THR A 396 -21.33 -14.49 -21.68
C THR A 396 -20.95 -13.53 -20.58
N LEU A 397 -19.85 -12.81 -20.74
CA LEU A 397 -19.41 -11.77 -19.82
C LEU A 397 -18.87 -10.58 -20.60
N ALA A 398 -19.41 -9.38 -20.32
CA ALA A 398 -18.95 -8.14 -20.91
C ALA A 398 -18.86 -8.15 -22.46
N GLY A 399 -19.81 -8.81 -23.14
CA GLY A 399 -19.80 -8.91 -24.61
C GLY A 399 -18.89 -10.00 -25.16
N VAL A 400 -18.33 -10.87 -24.32
CA VAL A 400 -17.47 -11.99 -24.70
C VAL A 400 -18.17 -13.30 -24.37
N ARG A 401 -18.22 -14.22 -25.34
CA ARG A 401 -18.82 -15.55 -25.19
C ARG A 401 -17.75 -16.56 -24.79
N CYS A 402 -18.06 -17.35 -23.78
CA CYS A 402 -17.20 -18.42 -23.28
C CYS A 402 -17.94 -19.76 -23.33
N ARG A 403 -17.28 -20.82 -23.82
CA ARG A 403 -17.84 -22.17 -23.86
C ARG A 403 -16.76 -23.22 -23.58
N VAL A 404 -17.18 -24.40 -23.14
CA VAL A 404 -16.32 -25.58 -23.05
C VAL A 404 -16.22 -26.24 -24.42
N LEU A 405 -15.02 -26.68 -24.82
CA LEU A 405 -14.84 -27.41 -26.06
C LEU A 405 -15.45 -28.83 -25.95
N PRO A 406 -16.15 -29.33 -26.99
CA PRO A 406 -16.76 -30.67 -26.95
C PRO A 406 -15.74 -31.77 -26.63
N GLY A 407 -16.10 -32.69 -25.73
CA GLY A 407 -15.22 -33.79 -25.31
C GLY A 407 -14.01 -33.38 -24.46
N GLN A 408 -13.89 -32.09 -24.10
CA GLN A 408 -12.73 -31.54 -23.41
C GLN A 408 -13.16 -30.60 -22.28
N GLY A 409 -13.67 -31.19 -21.19
CA GLY A 409 -14.23 -30.46 -20.02
C GLY A 409 -13.30 -29.41 -19.39
N VAL A 410 -12.01 -29.51 -19.67
CA VAL A 410 -10.95 -28.63 -19.15
C VAL A 410 -10.43 -27.61 -20.17
N ARG A 411 -10.89 -27.64 -21.42
CA ARG A 411 -10.50 -26.67 -22.45
C ARG A 411 -11.63 -25.71 -22.75
N TRP A 412 -11.42 -24.44 -22.44
CA TRP A 412 -12.44 -23.39 -22.57
C TRP A 412 -12.08 -22.44 -23.70
N GLN A 413 -13.04 -22.17 -24.58
CA GLN A 413 -12.92 -21.19 -25.64
C GLN A 413 -13.54 -19.87 -25.21
N VAL A 414 -12.79 -18.78 -25.36
CA VAL A 414 -13.20 -17.39 -25.13
C VAL A 414 -13.12 -16.64 -26.45
N ILE A 415 -14.21 -16.01 -26.88
CA ILE A 415 -14.27 -15.28 -28.16
C ILE A 415 -15.20 -14.08 -28.03
N ALA A 416 -14.90 -12.98 -28.71
CA ALA A 416 -15.80 -11.84 -28.83
C ALA A 416 -17.20 -12.33 -29.29
N ALA A 417 -18.27 -11.86 -28.62
CA ALA A 417 -19.61 -12.18 -29.09
C ALA A 417 -19.85 -11.48 -30.44
N PRO A 418 -20.46 -12.14 -31.43
CA PRO A 418 -20.86 -11.46 -32.65
C PRO A 418 -21.82 -10.33 -32.30
N ALA A 419 -21.65 -9.16 -32.93
CA ALA A 419 -22.54 -8.03 -32.74
C ALA A 419 -23.99 -8.49 -32.93
N HIS A 420 -24.89 -8.12 -32.02
CA HIS A 420 -26.32 -8.39 -32.18
C HIS A 420 -26.74 -7.87 -33.55
N ARG A 421 -27.12 -8.76 -34.47
CA ARG A 421 -27.85 -8.36 -35.68
C ARG A 421 -29.14 -7.72 -35.20
N VAL A 422 -29.26 -6.41 -35.38
CA VAL A 422 -30.55 -5.73 -35.29
C VAL A 422 -31.47 -6.43 -36.28
N PRO A 423 -32.64 -6.97 -35.88
CA PRO A 423 -33.55 -7.57 -36.83
C PRO A 423 -33.95 -6.49 -37.82
N GLN A 424 -33.60 -6.71 -39.10
CA GLN A 424 -34.13 -5.88 -40.18
C GLN A 424 -35.65 -6.01 -40.13
N LYS A 425 -36.34 -4.90 -39.84
CA LYS A 425 -37.79 -4.83 -40.08
C LYS A 425 -38.00 -5.24 -41.53
N LYS A 426 -38.76 -6.33 -41.76
CA LYS A 426 -39.26 -6.66 -43.09
C LYS A 426 -40.04 -5.44 -43.62
N PRO A 427 -39.88 -5.11 -44.92
CA PRO A 427 -40.47 -3.94 -45.53
C PRO A 427 -42.00 -3.94 -45.43
#